data_AF-A0A7Y5RP72-F1
#
_entry.id   AF-A0A7Y5RP72-F1
#
_cell.length_a   1.000
_cell.length_b   1.000
_cell.length_c   1.000
_cell.angle_alpha   90.00
_cell.angle_beta   90.00
_cell.angle_gamma   90.00
#
_symmetry.space_group_name_H-M   'P 1'
#
loop_
_entity.id
_entity.type
_entity.pdbx_description
1 polymer ?
#
loop_
_entity_poly.entity_id
_entity_poly.type
_entity_poly.pdbx_seq_one_letter_code
_entity_poly.pdbx_strand_id
1 'polypeptide(L)'
;MASSGLVVVATTARGTGKAIEAALHAGGFPFRIESIASGQTAGILSAGAAAVIADTGIISALSAEDREILRKAGIQILLAYDLGQTGKLPEGLSQDISDFVELPVDQPHFNAQISRTLDIARLRQQLTSLEQRVAQDSQTFDALLSERTKQRNEAENRSLALSRRLADLDKLKSNLITVISHEFKTPLHLASGYANLLADGSSGQLNEEQRSAVEVITRQLSRLSAKLSDIERIAQLEMGLSHDTTEPVDIAVVLEHEIAGFQQAFSKFRLQVIVDISRALPIIRGSQDFLADVFRRLIDNAIHYNKDGGRIEIRAKTAETNGKPGIQVEVIDNGKGIPPALLPHIFERFGEFRDIEHHSSRQSGLGLGLAICRHLVEMHHGDITVESELGKGSAFRVWLPAG
;
A
#
# COMPACT_ATOMS: atom_id res chain seq x y z
N MET A 1 -49.98 9.04 -21.32
CA MET A 1 -49.73 10.46 -21.59
C MET A 1 -50.57 11.24 -20.60
N ALA A 2 -49.95 11.73 -19.51
CA ALA A 2 -50.67 12.52 -18.52
C ALA A 2 -51.01 13.88 -19.13
N SER A 3 -52.24 14.33 -18.94
CA SER A 3 -52.77 15.64 -19.35
C SER A 3 -51.97 16.76 -18.65
N SER A 4 -50.82 17.10 -19.20
CA SER A 4 -49.90 18.10 -18.67
C SER A 4 -50.52 19.48 -18.80
N GLY A 5 -50.72 20.18 -17.67
CA GLY A 5 -51.21 21.55 -17.67
C GLY A 5 -52.72 21.69 -17.87
N LEU A 6 -53.51 20.84 -17.23
CA LEU A 6 -54.96 21.01 -17.16
C LEU A 6 -55.33 21.81 -15.90
N VAL A 7 -56.01 22.94 -16.08
CA VAL A 7 -56.64 23.71 -14.99
C VAL A 7 -58.15 23.50 -15.07
N VAL A 8 -58.77 23.01 -14.00
CA VAL A 8 -60.23 22.96 -13.90
C VAL A 8 -60.70 24.27 -13.29
N VAL A 9 -61.40 25.10 -14.06
CA VAL A 9 -62.02 26.34 -13.58
C VAL A 9 -63.45 26.02 -13.15
N ALA A 10 -63.71 26.03 -11.85
CA ALA A 10 -65.05 25.81 -11.33
C ALA A 10 -65.69 27.13 -10.89
N THR A 11 -66.98 27.33 -11.14
CA THR A 11 -67.66 28.60 -10.80
C THR A 11 -68.71 28.44 -9.72
N THR A 12 -68.87 29.38 -8.77
CA THR A 12 -69.90 29.38 -7.71
C THR A 12 -71.27 29.95 -8.03
N ALA A 13 -71.45 30.51 -9.22
CA ALA A 13 -72.67 31.22 -9.57
C ALA A 13 -73.31 30.67 -10.86
N ARG A 14 -74.58 30.24 -10.78
CA ARG A 14 -75.35 29.80 -11.96
C ARG A 14 -75.37 30.90 -13.02
N GLY A 15 -75.00 30.55 -14.26
CA GLY A 15 -75.01 31.47 -15.40
C GLY A 15 -73.73 32.27 -15.62
N THR A 16 -72.71 32.12 -14.77
CA THR A 16 -71.40 32.80 -14.93
C THR A 16 -70.41 32.03 -15.81
N GLY A 17 -70.72 30.79 -16.18
CA GLY A 17 -69.91 29.97 -17.08
C GLY A 17 -69.59 30.65 -18.41
N LYS A 18 -70.53 31.43 -18.98
CA LYS A 18 -70.31 32.20 -20.22
C LYS A 18 -69.29 33.33 -20.07
N ALA A 19 -69.19 33.94 -18.89
CA ALA A 19 -68.22 35.01 -18.63
C ALA A 19 -66.80 34.44 -18.51
N ILE A 20 -66.67 33.28 -17.85
CA ILE A 20 -65.41 32.54 -17.73
C ILE A 20 -64.96 32.02 -19.11
N GLU A 21 -65.90 31.48 -19.90
CA GLU A 21 -65.66 31.06 -21.28
C GLU A 21 -65.11 32.21 -22.14
N ALA A 22 -65.76 33.37 -22.08
CA ALA A 22 -65.31 34.56 -22.81
C ALA A 22 -63.92 35.02 -22.35
N ALA A 23 -63.60 34.92 -21.06
CA ALA A 23 -62.29 35.27 -20.53
C ALA A 23 -61.19 34.29 -21.00
N LEU A 24 -61.45 32.98 -20.95
CA LEU A 24 -60.54 31.94 -21.46
C LEU A 24 -60.27 32.11 -22.96
N HIS A 25 -61.31 32.36 -23.75
CA HIS A 25 -61.20 32.58 -25.18
C HIS A 25 -60.38 33.84 -25.50
N ALA A 26 -60.59 34.93 -24.75
CA ALA A 26 -59.83 36.17 -24.91
C ALA A 26 -58.34 36.02 -24.51
N GLY A 27 -58.05 35.14 -23.54
CA GLY A 27 -56.69 34.80 -23.13
C GLY A 27 -55.96 33.82 -24.05
N GLY A 28 -56.65 33.27 -25.06
CA GLY A 28 -56.07 32.29 -25.99
C GLY A 28 -55.80 30.92 -25.37
N PHE A 29 -56.42 30.61 -24.22
CA PHE A 29 -56.27 29.30 -23.59
C PHE A 29 -57.22 28.30 -24.26
N PRO A 30 -56.74 27.15 -24.78
CA PRO A 30 -57.63 26.11 -25.29
C PRO A 30 -58.44 25.54 -24.14
N PHE A 31 -59.76 25.60 -24.22
CA PHE A 31 -60.65 25.11 -23.17
C PHE A 31 -61.72 24.16 -23.70
N ARG A 32 -62.24 23.33 -22.79
CA ARG A 32 -63.41 22.47 -23.04
C ARG A 32 -64.41 22.66 -21.92
N ILE A 33 -65.68 22.78 -22.26
CA ILE A 33 -66.76 22.80 -21.28
C ILE A 33 -67.19 21.36 -21.05
N GLU A 34 -67.08 20.87 -19.83
CA GLU A 34 -67.60 19.55 -19.45
C GLU A 34 -68.51 19.69 -18.22
N SER A 35 -69.73 19.14 -18.32
CA SER A 35 -70.61 18.97 -17.17
C SER A 35 -70.15 17.74 -16.40
N ILE A 36 -69.45 17.94 -15.29
CA ILE A 36 -68.89 16.84 -14.50
C ILE A 36 -69.96 16.36 -13.51
N ALA A 37 -70.51 15.16 -13.73
CA ALA A 37 -71.30 14.47 -12.69
C ALA A 37 -70.37 13.58 -11.83
N SER A 38 -70.79 13.22 -10.61
CA SER A 38 -70.09 12.24 -9.76
C SER A 38 -69.80 10.96 -10.56
N GLY A 39 -68.54 10.50 -10.56
CA GLY A 39 -68.10 9.31 -11.31
C GLY A 39 -67.75 9.52 -12.80
N GLN A 40 -67.71 10.76 -13.31
CA GLN A 40 -67.30 11.08 -14.68
C GLN A 40 -65.92 11.75 -14.82
N THR A 41 -65.07 11.68 -13.79
CA THR A 41 -63.70 12.26 -13.78
C THR A 41 -62.78 11.72 -14.88
N ALA A 42 -63.08 10.55 -15.45
CA ALA A 42 -62.38 10.00 -16.61
C ALA A 42 -62.44 10.92 -17.86
N GLY A 43 -63.53 11.68 -18.04
CA GLY A 43 -63.66 12.66 -19.14
C GLY A 43 -62.61 13.77 -19.05
N ILE A 44 -62.41 14.30 -17.85
CA ILE A 44 -61.44 15.36 -17.52
C ILE A 44 -60.00 14.91 -17.80
N LEU A 45 -59.64 13.68 -17.44
CA LEU A 45 -58.29 13.13 -17.66
C LEU A 45 -57.96 12.90 -19.15
N SER A 46 -58.99 12.72 -19.98
CA SER A 46 -58.85 12.52 -21.44
C SER A 46 -58.88 13.82 -22.25
N ALA A 47 -59.27 14.94 -21.62
CA ALA A 47 -59.36 16.24 -22.27
C ALA A 47 -57.95 16.82 -22.47
N GLY A 48 -57.44 16.81 -23.70
CA GLY A 48 -56.21 17.50 -24.08
C GLY A 48 -56.31 19.04 -24.12
N ALA A 49 -57.12 19.64 -23.24
CA ALA A 49 -57.34 21.07 -23.13
C ALA A 49 -56.42 21.70 -22.05
N ALA A 50 -56.22 23.02 -22.07
CA ALA A 50 -55.50 23.73 -21.00
C ALA A 50 -56.44 24.12 -19.85
N ALA A 51 -57.73 24.33 -20.13
CA ALA A 51 -58.74 24.65 -19.11
C ALA A 51 -60.05 23.86 -19.29
N VAL A 52 -60.63 23.37 -18.18
CA VAL A 52 -61.96 22.73 -18.17
C VAL A 52 -62.91 23.55 -17.31
N ILE A 53 -64.04 24.00 -17.86
CA ILE A 53 -65.03 24.79 -17.09
C ILE A 53 -66.05 23.85 -16.44
N ALA A 54 -66.23 23.98 -15.12
CA ALA A 54 -67.19 23.22 -14.32
C ALA A 54 -68.16 24.15 -13.55
N ASP A 55 -69.47 23.90 -13.63
CA ASP A 55 -70.48 24.63 -12.83
C ASP A 55 -70.47 24.18 -11.34
N THR A 56 -70.88 25.02 -10.39
CA THR A 56 -70.58 24.82 -8.96
C THR A 56 -71.19 23.60 -8.32
N GLY A 57 -72.28 23.09 -8.90
CA GLY A 57 -72.93 21.90 -8.36
C GLY A 57 -71.98 20.70 -8.30
N ILE A 58 -70.84 20.80 -8.97
CA ILE A 58 -69.92 19.73 -9.28
C ILE A 58 -68.84 19.53 -8.22
N ILE A 59 -68.11 20.55 -7.75
CA ILE A 59 -66.99 20.27 -6.82
C ILE A 59 -67.52 19.73 -5.49
N SER A 60 -68.64 20.25 -4.98
CA SER A 60 -69.34 19.66 -3.85
C SER A 60 -69.92 18.26 -4.13
N ALA A 61 -70.11 17.91 -5.41
CA ALA A 61 -70.59 16.59 -5.86
C ALA A 61 -69.47 15.62 -6.29
N LEU A 62 -68.22 16.07 -6.37
CA LEU A 62 -67.07 15.20 -6.60
C LEU A 62 -66.85 14.36 -5.33
N SER A 63 -66.83 13.03 -5.51
CA SER A 63 -66.48 12.10 -4.44
C SER A 63 -65.06 12.36 -3.93
N ALA A 64 -64.75 11.93 -2.70
CA ALA A 64 -63.38 12.02 -2.17
C ALA A 64 -62.36 11.28 -3.07
N GLU A 65 -62.79 10.18 -3.69
CA GLU A 65 -62.00 9.38 -4.62
C GLU A 65 -61.70 10.14 -5.92
N ASP A 66 -62.70 10.80 -6.49
CA ASP A 66 -62.56 11.67 -7.67
C ASP A 66 -61.57 12.82 -7.43
N ARG A 67 -61.64 13.45 -6.24
CA ARG A 67 -60.71 14.52 -5.86
C ARG A 67 -59.28 14.00 -5.70
N GLU A 68 -59.11 12.82 -5.13
CA GLU A 68 -57.80 12.19 -4.98
C GLU A 68 -57.19 11.78 -6.34
N ILE A 69 -58.02 11.35 -7.29
CA ILE A 69 -57.60 11.06 -8.68
C ILE A 69 -57.08 12.34 -9.36
N LEU A 70 -57.82 13.45 -9.29
CA LEU A 70 -57.40 14.73 -9.86
C LEU A 70 -56.09 15.23 -9.22
N ARG A 71 -55.95 15.08 -7.90
CA ARG A 71 -54.73 15.42 -7.16
C ARG A 71 -53.54 14.56 -7.59
N LYS A 72 -53.70 13.24 -7.72
CA LYS A 72 -52.65 12.33 -8.19
C LYS A 72 -52.26 12.58 -9.65
N ALA A 73 -53.20 13.06 -10.46
CA ALA A 73 -52.95 13.47 -11.84
C ALA A 73 -52.25 14.84 -11.96
N GLY A 74 -52.10 15.59 -10.86
CA GLY A 74 -51.46 16.91 -10.85
C GLY A 74 -52.33 18.04 -11.45
N ILE A 75 -53.62 17.79 -11.65
CA ILE A 75 -54.58 18.75 -12.19
C ILE A 75 -54.81 19.85 -11.15
N GLN A 76 -54.68 21.11 -11.58
CA GLN A 76 -54.93 22.26 -10.70
C GLN A 76 -56.40 22.67 -10.79
N ILE A 77 -56.99 23.09 -9.67
CA ILE A 77 -58.38 23.55 -9.61
C ILE A 77 -58.39 25.03 -9.27
N LEU A 78 -58.93 25.85 -10.18
CA LEU A 78 -59.15 27.28 -10.00
C LEU A 78 -60.63 27.51 -9.66
N LEU A 79 -60.94 28.11 -8.51
CA LEU A 79 -62.32 28.41 -8.14
C LEU A 79 -62.66 29.86 -8.50
N ALA A 80 -63.56 30.07 -9.46
CA ALA A 80 -64.24 31.34 -9.68
C ALA A 80 -65.42 31.48 -8.69
N TYR A 81 -65.43 32.52 -7.86
CA TYR A 81 -66.41 32.68 -6.77
C TYR A 81 -67.03 34.06 -6.72
N ASP A 82 -68.29 34.15 -6.28
CA ASP A 82 -69.02 35.42 -6.08
C ASP A 82 -69.15 35.73 -4.59
N LEU A 83 -68.51 36.81 -4.12
CA LEU A 83 -68.53 37.26 -2.73
C LEU A 83 -69.88 37.84 -2.28
N GLY A 84 -70.76 38.17 -3.23
CA GLY A 84 -71.99 38.93 -2.98
C GLY A 84 -73.12 38.17 -2.30
N GLN A 85 -73.11 36.82 -2.24
CA GLN A 85 -74.26 36.05 -1.72
C GLN A 85 -74.06 35.37 -0.35
N THR A 86 -72.83 35.06 0.09
CA THR A 86 -72.64 34.27 1.33
C THR A 86 -71.47 34.72 2.22
N GLY A 87 -70.56 35.59 1.74
CA GLY A 87 -69.44 36.14 2.53
C GLY A 87 -68.45 35.10 3.10
N LYS A 88 -68.59 33.81 2.74
CA LYS A 88 -67.73 32.71 3.20
C LYS A 88 -67.40 31.78 2.03
N LEU A 89 -66.14 31.38 1.94
CA LEU A 89 -65.72 30.25 1.12
C LEU A 89 -66.48 28.98 1.58
N PRO A 90 -66.92 28.10 0.67
CA PRO A 90 -67.56 26.85 1.06
C PRO A 90 -66.63 26.00 1.95
N GLU A 91 -67.11 25.61 3.15
CA GLU A 91 -66.35 24.76 4.06
C GLU A 91 -66.08 23.39 3.41
N GLY A 92 -64.82 22.94 3.42
CA GLY A 92 -64.39 21.64 2.84
C GLY A 92 -63.92 21.67 1.37
N LEU A 93 -63.94 22.83 0.71
CA LEU A 93 -63.36 23.00 -0.64
C LEU A 93 -61.92 23.52 -0.61
N SER A 94 -61.47 24.12 0.49
CA SER A 94 -60.20 24.86 0.58
C SER A 94 -58.92 24.01 0.45
N GLN A 95 -59.00 22.69 0.65
CA GLN A 95 -57.82 21.82 0.58
C GLN A 95 -57.47 21.36 -0.85
N ASP A 96 -58.45 21.36 -1.76
CA ASP A 96 -58.31 20.84 -3.13
C ASP A 96 -58.26 21.96 -4.19
N ILE A 97 -58.53 23.20 -3.78
CA ILE A 97 -58.44 24.38 -4.65
C ILE A 97 -56.99 24.86 -4.69
N SER A 98 -56.47 25.00 -5.91
CA SER A 98 -55.12 25.49 -6.16
C SER A 98 -55.05 27.01 -6.09
N ASP A 99 -56.09 27.70 -6.56
CA ASP A 99 -56.18 29.16 -6.55
C ASP A 99 -57.64 29.64 -6.74
N PHE A 100 -57.94 30.93 -6.53
CA PHE A 100 -59.30 31.48 -6.61
C PHE A 100 -59.38 32.79 -7.42
N VAL A 101 -60.52 33.03 -8.05
CA VAL A 101 -60.81 34.23 -8.85
C VAL A 101 -62.16 34.80 -8.44
N GLU A 102 -62.23 36.10 -8.16
CA GLU A 102 -63.48 36.76 -7.81
C GLU A 102 -64.33 37.08 -9.08
N LEU A 103 -65.65 36.92 -8.94
CA LEU A 103 -66.64 37.32 -9.94
C LEU A 103 -67.15 38.74 -9.65
N PRO A 104 -67.35 39.60 -10.67
CA PRO A 104 -67.16 39.35 -12.10
C PRO A 104 -65.68 39.32 -12.51
N VAL A 105 -65.34 38.43 -13.44
CA VAL A 105 -63.96 38.18 -13.86
C VAL A 105 -63.36 39.39 -14.56
N ASP A 106 -62.25 39.93 -14.03
CA ASP A 106 -61.38 40.85 -14.76
C ASP A 106 -60.46 40.05 -15.71
N GLN A 107 -60.64 40.22 -17.02
CA GLN A 107 -59.99 39.40 -18.05
C GLN A 107 -58.45 39.35 -17.95
N PRO A 108 -57.72 40.48 -17.83
CA PRO A 108 -56.27 40.47 -17.72
C PRO A 108 -55.79 39.75 -16.46
N HIS A 109 -56.48 39.98 -15.33
CA HIS A 109 -56.15 39.36 -14.05
C HIS A 109 -56.34 37.84 -14.10
N PHE A 110 -57.48 37.40 -14.62
CA PHE A 110 -57.83 35.99 -14.77
C PHE A 110 -56.86 35.21 -15.66
N ASN A 111 -56.48 35.79 -16.80
CA ASN A 111 -55.54 35.18 -17.73
C ASN A 111 -54.15 35.04 -17.10
N ALA A 112 -53.68 36.07 -16.40
CA ALA A 112 -52.41 36.02 -15.68
C ALA A 112 -52.42 34.94 -14.58
N GLN A 113 -53.56 34.75 -13.92
CA GLN A 113 -53.72 33.75 -12.87
C GLN A 113 -53.70 32.33 -13.44
N ILE A 114 -54.42 32.06 -14.53
CA ILE A 114 -54.37 30.76 -15.23
C ILE A 114 -52.95 30.43 -15.70
N SER A 115 -52.26 31.36 -16.35
CA SER A 115 -50.86 31.16 -16.76
C SER A 115 -49.97 30.81 -15.57
N ARG A 116 -50.09 31.53 -14.47
CA ARG A 116 -49.32 31.26 -13.24
C ARG A 116 -49.62 29.86 -12.69
N THR A 117 -50.89 29.47 -12.62
CA THR A 117 -51.29 28.14 -12.13
C THR A 117 -50.74 27.02 -13.02
N LEU A 118 -50.76 27.20 -14.34
CA LEU A 118 -50.20 26.26 -15.30
C LEU A 118 -48.67 26.13 -15.19
N ASP A 119 -47.97 27.26 -15.04
CA ASP A 119 -46.51 27.27 -14.89
C ASP A 119 -46.08 26.57 -13.59
N ILE A 120 -46.79 26.81 -12.49
CA ILE A 120 -46.55 26.11 -11.21
C ILE A 120 -46.74 24.60 -11.37
N ALA A 121 -47.80 24.16 -12.05
CA ALA A 121 -48.05 22.75 -12.30
C ALA A 121 -46.93 22.11 -13.12
N ARG A 122 -46.49 22.79 -14.18
CA ARG A 122 -45.39 22.34 -15.05
C ARG A 122 -44.07 22.23 -14.29
N LEU A 123 -43.72 23.25 -13.50
CA LEU A 123 -42.48 23.27 -12.70
C LEU A 123 -42.48 22.17 -11.64
N ARG A 124 -43.60 21.94 -10.95
CA ARG A 124 -43.74 20.82 -9.99
C ARG A 124 -43.51 19.47 -10.66
N GLN A 125 -44.09 19.25 -11.83
CA GLN A 125 -43.90 18.00 -12.58
C GLN A 125 -42.42 17.80 -12.98
N GLN A 126 -41.76 18.86 -13.47
CA GLN A 126 -40.32 18.80 -13.77
C GLN A 126 -39.48 18.49 -12.53
N LEU A 127 -39.79 19.14 -11.40
CA LEU A 127 -39.11 18.89 -10.13
C LEU A 127 -39.25 17.42 -9.70
N THR A 128 -40.46 16.87 -9.70
CA THR A 128 -40.69 15.46 -9.35
C THR A 128 -39.92 14.50 -10.26
N SER A 129 -39.85 14.79 -11.56
CA SER A 129 -39.07 13.96 -12.50
C SER A 129 -37.56 14.04 -12.25
N LEU A 130 -37.04 15.21 -11.86
CA LEU A 130 -35.64 15.40 -11.49
C LEU A 130 -35.32 14.70 -10.18
N GLU A 131 -36.18 14.82 -9.16
CA GLU A 131 -36.04 14.12 -7.89
C GLU A 131 -35.99 12.60 -8.07
N GLN A 132 -36.86 12.05 -8.93
CA GLN A 132 -36.82 10.62 -9.27
C GLN A 132 -35.52 10.21 -9.94
N ARG A 133 -35.01 11.03 -10.88
CA ARG A 133 -33.72 10.77 -11.54
C ARG A 133 -32.55 10.81 -10.55
N VAL A 134 -32.51 11.83 -9.69
CA VAL A 134 -31.46 11.95 -8.64
C VAL A 134 -31.52 10.76 -7.68
N ALA A 135 -32.72 10.34 -7.26
CA ALA A 135 -32.88 9.17 -6.40
C ALA A 135 -32.38 7.89 -7.09
N GLN A 136 -32.68 7.71 -8.37
CA GLN A 136 -32.23 6.55 -9.14
C GLN A 136 -30.72 6.55 -9.36
N ASP A 137 -30.14 7.69 -9.72
CA ASP A 137 -28.69 7.85 -9.88
C ASP A 137 -27.96 7.60 -8.54
N SER A 138 -28.48 8.12 -7.42
CA SER A 138 -27.91 7.85 -6.09
C SER A 138 -27.90 6.35 -5.78
N GLN A 139 -29.01 5.65 -6.02
CA GLN A 139 -29.08 4.19 -5.78
C GLN A 139 -28.10 3.41 -6.65
N THR A 140 -27.97 3.77 -7.93
CA THR A 140 -27.00 3.10 -8.83
C THR A 140 -25.57 3.39 -8.41
N PHE A 141 -25.27 4.61 -7.98
CA PHE A 141 -23.95 4.99 -7.50
C PHE A 141 -23.58 4.26 -6.21
N ASP A 142 -24.50 4.16 -5.25
CA ASP A 142 -24.31 3.41 -4.01
C ASP A 142 -24.04 1.91 -4.28
N ALA A 143 -24.78 1.32 -5.23
CA ALA A 143 -24.56 -0.07 -5.66
C ALA A 143 -23.18 -0.25 -6.30
N LEU A 144 -22.78 0.66 -7.18
CA LEU A 144 -21.45 0.63 -7.82
C LEU A 144 -20.32 0.81 -6.81
N LEU A 145 -20.47 1.71 -5.83
CA LEU A 145 -19.50 1.91 -4.75
C LEU A 145 -19.37 0.66 -3.87
N SER A 146 -20.49 0.04 -3.51
CA SER A 146 -20.51 -1.21 -2.74
C SER A 146 -19.78 -2.33 -3.48
N GLU A 147 -20.03 -2.48 -4.79
CA GLU A 147 -19.33 -3.46 -5.62
C GLU A 147 -17.83 -3.14 -5.77
N ARG A 148 -17.46 -1.88 -6.04
CA ARG A 148 -16.06 -1.43 -6.12
C ARG A 148 -15.30 -1.66 -4.81
N THR A 149 -15.93 -1.38 -3.67
CA THR A 149 -15.31 -1.57 -2.34
C THR A 149 -15.14 -3.05 -2.04
N LYS A 150 -16.13 -3.90 -2.36
CA LYS A 150 -16.01 -5.35 -2.25
C LYS A 150 -14.87 -5.91 -3.11
N GLN A 151 -14.81 -5.54 -4.39
CA GLN A 151 -13.73 -5.98 -5.30
C GLN A 151 -12.35 -5.54 -4.82
N ARG A 152 -12.23 -4.30 -4.31
CA ARG A 152 -10.99 -3.79 -3.74
C ARG A 152 -10.55 -4.60 -2.53
N ASN A 153 -11.47 -4.86 -1.59
CA ASN A 153 -11.19 -5.64 -0.39
C ASN A 153 -10.79 -7.08 -0.74
N GLU A 154 -11.45 -7.70 -1.73
CA GLU A 154 -11.09 -9.04 -2.20
C GLU A 154 -9.70 -9.08 -2.88
N ALA A 155 -9.35 -8.04 -3.65
CA ALA A 155 -8.03 -7.93 -4.27
C ALA A 155 -6.93 -7.73 -3.20
N GLU A 156 -7.19 -6.89 -2.20
CA GLU A 156 -6.28 -6.64 -1.08
C GLU A 156 -6.07 -7.90 -0.25
N ASN A 157 -7.15 -8.62 0.11
CA ASN A 157 -7.06 -9.88 0.83
C ASN A 157 -6.31 -10.96 0.02
N ARG A 158 -6.51 -11.03 -1.30
CA ARG A 158 -5.75 -11.93 -2.17
C ARG A 158 -4.27 -11.58 -2.20
N SER A 159 -3.94 -10.29 -2.31
CA SER A 159 -2.55 -9.81 -2.29
C SER A 159 -1.85 -10.15 -0.96
N LEU A 160 -2.54 -9.92 0.17
CA LEU A 160 -2.05 -10.27 1.50
C LEU A 160 -1.85 -11.78 1.66
N ALA A 161 -2.79 -12.59 1.18
CA ALA A 161 -2.67 -14.05 1.23
C ALA A 161 -1.49 -14.57 0.37
N LEU A 162 -1.30 -14.00 -0.82
CA LEU A 162 -0.16 -14.35 -1.68
C LEU A 162 1.17 -13.95 -1.03
N SER A 163 1.24 -12.74 -0.48
CA SER A 163 2.44 -12.25 0.21
C SER A 163 2.82 -13.12 1.41
N ARG A 164 1.83 -13.57 2.20
CA ARG A 164 2.05 -14.52 3.30
C ARG A 164 2.59 -15.86 2.80
N ARG A 165 1.98 -16.43 1.74
CA ARG A 165 2.45 -17.69 1.15
C ARG A 165 3.88 -17.59 0.62
N LEU A 166 4.24 -16.48 -0.01
CA LEU A 166 5.62 -16.25 -0.47
C LEU A 166 6.60 -16.22 0.71
N ALA A 167 6.26 -15.47 1.77
CA ALA A 167 7.09 -15.43 2.98
C ALA A 167 7.23 -16.81 3.65
N ASP A 168 6.17 -17.61 3.69
CA ASP A 168 6.21 -18.98 4.23
C ASP A 168 7.08 -19.90 3.37
N LEU A 169 7.01 -19.79 2.04
CA LEU A 169 7.86 -20.54 1.11
C LEU A 169 9.34 -20.17 1.25
N ASP A 170 9.65 -18.88 1.39
CA ASP A 170 11.03 -18.42 1.61
C ASP A 170 11.57 -18.99 2.93
N LYS A 171 10.79 -18.95 4.02
CA LYS A 171 11.18 -19.57 5.30
C LYS A 171 11.42 -21.07 5.18
N LEU A 172 10.57 -21.80 4.43
CA LEU A 172 10.75 -23.24 4.22
C LEU A 172 12.02 -23.54 3.41
N LYS A 173 12.29 -22.75 2.38
CA LYS A 173 13.51 -22.85 1.56
C LYS A 173 14.75 -22.64 2.42
N SER A 174 14.80 -21.57 3.23
CA SER A 174 15.95 -21.28 4.07
C SER A 174 16.13 -22.33 5.19
N ASN A 175 15.04 -22.84 5.77
CA ASN A 175 15.12 -23.97 6.72
C ASN A 175 15.73 -25.22 6.08
N LEU A 176 15.28 -25.58 4.87
CA LEU A 176 15.81 -26.73 4.13
C LEU A 176 17.32 -26.57 3.87
N ILE A 177 17.75 -25.38 3.44
CA ILE A 177 19.17 -25.08 3.20
C ILE A 177 19.99 -25.25 4.47
N THR A 178 19.47 -24.82 5.63
CA THR A 178 20.13 -24.97 6.93
C THR A 178 20.32 -26.44 7.29
N VAL A 179 19.26 -27.25 7.17
CA VAL A 179 19.30 -28.69 7.47
C VAL A 179 20.30 -29.40 6.56
N ILE A 180 20.22 -29.18 5.25
CA ILE A 180 21.13 -29.80 4.28
C ILE A 180 22.58 -29.42 4.59
N SER A 181 22.85 -28.16 4.91
CA SER A 181 24.20 -27.68 5.22
C SER A 181 24.77 -28.36 6.48
N HIS A 182 23.95 -28.52 7.51
CA HIS A 182 24.33 -29.22 8.73
C HIS A 182 24.61 -30.71 8.48
N GLU A 183 23.78 -31.39 7.66
CA GLU A 183 24.00 -32.79 7.30
C GLU A 183 25.29 -33.00 6.51
N PHE A 184 25.72 -32.03 5.69
CA PHE A 184 27.02 -32.07 5.00
C PHE A 184 28.21 -31.76 5.92
N LYS A 185 28.03 -31.01 7.01
CA LYS A 185 29.11 -30.63 7.92
C LYS A 185 29.70 -31.84 8.65
N THR A 186 28.85 -32.76 9.10
CA THR A 186 29.26 -33.98 9.80
C THR A 186 30.23 -34.86 8.97
N PRO A 187 29.91 -35.27 7.72
CA PRO A 187 30.84 -36.05 6.92
C PRO A 187 32.10 -35.25 6.52
N LEU A 188 32.01 -33.93 6.37
CA LEU A 188 33.18 -33.10 6.09
C LEU A 188 34.11 -32.95 7.28
N HIS A 189 33.59 -32.85 8.50
CA HIS A 189 34.42 -32.86 9.71
C HIS A 189 35.16 -34.19 9.87
N LEU A 190 34.48 -35.32 9.60
CA LEU A 190 35.13 -36.63 9.61
C LEU A 190 36.24 -36.71 8.54
N ALA A 191 35.95 -36.31 7.30
CA ALA A 191 36.94 -36.28 6.23
C ALA A 191 38.14 -35.36 6.57
N SER A 192 37.88 -34.20 7.16
CA SER A 192 38.92 -33.25 7.59
C SER A 192 39.77 -33.83 8.73
N GLY A 193 39.13 -34.51 9.69
CA GLY A 193 39.83 -35.19 10.79
C GLY A 193 40.81 -36.23 10.28
N TYR A 194 40.39 -37.11 9.36
CA TYR A 194 41.28 -38.09 8.75
C TYR A 194 42.37 -37.46 7.88
N ALA A 195 42.05 -36.41 7.13
CA ALA A 195 43.04 -35.68 6.34
C ALA A 195 44.12 -35.03 7.23
N ASN A 196 43.74 -34.47 8.38
CA ASN A 196 44.68 -33.93 9.37
C ASN A 196 45.51 -35.02 10.03
N LEU A 197 44.92 -36.17 10.39
CA LEU A 197 45.67 -37.31 10.94
C LEU A 197 46.74 -37.84 9.96
N LEU A 198 46.43 -37.84 8.66
CA LEU A 198 47.38 -38.16 7.60
C LEU A 198 48.47 -37.09 7.46
N ALA A 199 48.08 -35.81 7.49
CA ALA A 199 49.02 -34.68 7.37
C ALA A 199 50.02 -34.62 8.54
N ASP A 200 49.56 -34.92 9.75
CA ASP A 200 50.36 -34.88 10.98
C ASP A 200 51.22 -36.16 11.17
N GLY A 201 51.15 -37.11 10.22
CA GLY A 201 51.92 -38.36 10.25
C GLY A 201 51.44 -39.38 11.30
N SER A 202 50.32 -39.12 11.97
CA SER A 202 49.75 -39.98 13.02
C SER A 202 49.24 -41.32 12.48
N SER A 203 48.97 -41.41 11.17
CA SER A 203 48.56 -42.64 10.47
C SER A 203 49.67 -43.27 9.63
N GLY A 204 50.93 -42.88 9.84
CA GLY A 204 52.10 -43.36 9.11
C GLY A 204 52.81 -42.26 8.32
N GLN A 205 54.06 -42.52 7.93
CA GLN A 205 54.83 -41.58 7.11
C GLN A 205 54.32 -41.59 5.67
N LEU A 206 53.95 -40.40 5.19
CA LEU A 206 53.59 -40.17 3.79
C LEU A 206 54.86 -39.90 2.96
N ASN A 207 54.89 -40.40 1.74
CA ASN A 207 55.88 -39.94 0.75
C ASN A 207 55.53 -38.50 0.29
N GLU A 208 56.44 -37.85 -0.45
CA GLU A 208 56.30 -36.45 -0.82
C GLU A 208 55.05 -36.18 -1.69
N GLU A 209 54.73 -37.09 -2.63
CA GLU A 209 53.54 -36.98 -3.48
C GLU A 209 52.24 -37.13 -2.66
N GLN A 210 52.20 -38.08 -1.73
CA GLN A 210 51.08 -38.30 -0.83
C GLN A 210 50.88 -37.12 0.12
N ARG A 211 51.97 -36.55 0.64
CA ARG A 211 51.92 -35.35 1.48
C ARG A 211 51.34 -34.17 0.71
N SER A 212 51.83 -33.93 -0.51
CA SER A 212 51.29 -32.88 -1.37
C SER A 212 49.80 -33.12 -1.69
N ALA A 213 49.38 -34.36 -1.92
CA ALA A 213 47.97 -34.69 -2.17
C ALA A 213 47.09 -34.44 -0.95
N VAL A 214 47.54 -34.85 0.24
CA VAL A 214 46.83 -34.61 1.51
C VAL A 214 46.71 -33.11 1.80
N GLU A 215 47.77 -32.32 1.59
CA GLU A 215 47.72 -30.86 1.74
C GLU A 215 46.68 -30.20 0.81
N VAL A 216 46.53 -30.71 -0.40
CA VAL A 216 45.49 -30.25 -1.33
C VAL A 216 44.10 -30.66 -0.82
N ILE A 217 43.91 -31.91 -0.39
CA ILE A 217 42.63 -32.42 0.14
C ILE A 217 42.20 -31.61 1.36
N THR A 218 43.07 -31.46 2.36
CA THR A 218 42.79 -30.67 3.56
C THR A 218 42.36 -29.25 3.21
N ARG A 219 43.07 -28.61 2.27
CA ARG A 219 42.72 -27.27 1.80
C ARG A 219 41.36 -27.20 1.11
N GLN A 220 41.00 -28.20 0.30
CA GLN A 220 39.67 -28.23 -0.34
C GLN A 220 38.55 -28.51 0.67
N LEU A 221 38.77 -29.39 1.64
CA LEU A 221 37.81 -29.68 2.70
C LEU A 221 37.55 -28.42 3.55
N SER A 222 38.59 -27.71 3.98
CA SER A 222 38.42 -26.43 4.70
C SER A 222 37.66 -25.40 3.88
N ARG A 223 37.93 -25.30 2.57
CA ARG A 223 37.19 -24.40 1.67
C ARG A 223 35.72 -24.78 1.56
N LEU A 224 35.41 -26.06 1.45
CA LEU A 224 34.03 -26.54 1.33
C LEU A 224 33.26 -26.31 2.64
N SER A 225 33.87 -26.57 3.79
CA SER A 225 33.29 -26.28 5.10
C SER A 225 33.00 -24.78 5.30
N ALA A 226 33.89 -23.90 4.85
CA ALA A 226 33.65 -22.46 4.88
C ALA A 226 32.45 -22.06 4.01
N LYS A 227 32.36 -22.59 2.78
CA LYS A 227 31.23 -22.33 1.87
C LYS A 227 29.89 -22.79 2.43
N LEU A 228 29.84 -23.96 3.05
CA LEU A 228 28.62 -24.45 3.71
C LEU A 228 28.22 -23.56 4.88
N SER A 229 29.20 -23.08 5.65
CA SER A 229 28.95 -22.18 6.76
C SER A 229 28.40 -20.82 6.30
N ASP A 230 28.83 -20.32 5.14
CA ASP A 230 28.29 -19.11 4.51
C ASP A 230 26.83 -19.30 4.06
N ILE A 231 26.53 -20.44 3.42
CA ILE A 231 25.17 -20.80 2.97
C ILE A 231 24.23 -20.91 4.17
N GLU A 232 24.66 -21.58 5.23
CA GLU A 232 23.91 -21.69 6.49
C GLU A 232 23.68 -20.31 7.10
N ARG A 233 24.71 -19.44 7.11
CA ARG A 233 24.58 -18.06 7.60
C ARG A 233 23.48 -17.33 6.86
N ILE A 234 23.50 -17.33 5.54
CA ILE A 234 22.49 -16.64 4.71
C ILE A 234 21.10 -17.18 5.00
N ALA A 235 20.96 -18.50 5.11
CA ALA A 235 19.69 -19.12 5.44
C ALA A 235 19.18 -18.67 6.82
N GLN A 236 20.04 -18.62 7.84
CA GLN A 236 19.69 -18.11 9.18
C GLN A 236 19.23 -16.64 9.14
N LEU A 237 19.93 -15.81 8.36
CA LEU A 237 19.59 -14.39 8.18
C LEU A 237 18.24 -14.21 7.48
N GLU A 238 17.96 -14.97 6.41
CA GLU A 238 16.69 -14.91 5.67
C GLU A 238 15.48 -15.33 6.52
N MET A 239 15.67 -16.23 7.46
CA MET A 239 14.59 -16.67 8.34
C MET A 239 14.26 -15.67 9.46
N GLY A 240 15.05 -14.60 9.60
CA GLY A 240 14.92 -13.69 10.74
C GLY A 240 15.17 -14.40 12.08
N LEU A 241 15.88 -15.53 12.07
CA LEU A 241 16.34 -16.24 13.27
C LEU A 241 17.55 -15.53 13.91
N SER A 242 17.63 -14.21 13.73
CA SER A 242 18.49 -13.33 14.49
C SER A 242 18.15 -13.54 15.95
N HIS A 243 18.99 -14.30 16.63
CA HIS A 243 18.94 -14.39 18.07
C HIS A 243 19.19 -12.98 18.57
N ASP A 244 18.15 -12.37 19.12
CA ASP A 244 18.16 -11.12 19.87
C ASP A 244 19.03 -11.35 21.12
N THR A 245 20.32 -11.54 20.90
CA THR A 245 21.33 -11.75 21.92
C THR A 245 21.76 -10.38 22.33
N THR A 246 21.13 -9.83 23.36
CA THR A 246 21.51 -8.56 23.98
C THR A 246 22.62 -8.78 25.01
N GLU A 247 23.55 -9.67 24.71
CA GLU A 247 24.66 -10.00 25.60
C GLU A 247 25.69 -8.85 25.56
N PRO A 248 26.32 -8.53 26.71
CA PRO A 248 27.40 -7.56 26.74
C PRO A 248 28.64 -8.14 26.03
N VAL A 249 29.10 -7.47 24.97
CA VAL A 249 30.28 -7.85 24.18
C VAL A 249 31.38 -6.81 24.35
N ASP A 250 32.56 -7.28 24.74
CA ASP A 250 33.79 -6.49 24.75
C ASP A 250 34.51 -6.65 23.40
N ILE A 251 34.45 -5.61 22.57
CA ILE A 251 35.04 -5.62 21.22
C ILE A 251 36.57 -5.74 21.27
N ALA A 252 37.24 -5.24 22.32
CA ALA A 252 38.69 -5.38 22.42
C ALA A 252 39.08 -6.85 22.55
N VAL A 253 38.38 -7.60 23.42
CA VAL A 253 38.60 -9.04 23.62
C VAL A 253 38.35 -9.82 22.33
N VAL A 254 37.28 -9.49 21.61
CA VAL A 254 36.96 -10.16 20.33
C VAL A 254 38.05 -9.92 19.30
N LEU A 255 38.49 -8.67 19.13
CA LEU A 255 39.55 -8.33 18.19
C LEU A 255 40.88 -9.00 18.56
N GLU A 256 41.28 -8.96 19.83
CA GLU A 256 42.50 -9.61 20.30
C GLU A 256 42.48 -11.13 20.01
N HIS A 257 41.35 -11.80 20.26
CA HIS A 257 41.18 -13.21 19.97
C HIS A 257 41.31 -13.52 18.47
N GLU A 258 40.60 -12.79 17.62
CA GLU A 258 40.66 -13.01 16.17
C GLU A 258 42.05 -12.69 15.60
N ILE A 259 42.71 -11.62 16.07
CA ILE A 259 44.09 -11.27 15.68
C ILE A 259 45.08 -12.39 16.07
N ALA A 260 44.92 -12.99 17.25
CA ALA A 260 45.75 -14.11 17.69
C ALA A 260 45.59 -15.33 16.75
N GLY A 261 44.38 -15.58 16.26
CA GLY A 261 44.10 -16.66 15.30
C GLY A 261 44.86 -16.55 13.96
N PHE A 262 45.22 -15.33 13.53
CA PHE A 262 45.89 -15.10 12.25
C PHE A 262 47.42 -14.97 12.32
N GLN A 263 48.05 -15.14 13.49
CA GLN A 263 49.51 -14.97 13.68
C GLN A 263 50.36 -15.81 12.70
N GLN A 264 49.95 -17.06 12.45
CA GLN A 264 50.63 -17.93 11.51
C GLN A 264 50.50 -17.43 10.06
N ALA A 265 49.33 -16.91 9.68
CA ALA A 265 49.10 -16.34 8.35
C ALA A 265 49.91 -15.06 8.15
N PHE A 266 49.93 -14.16 9.14
CA PHE A 266 50.75 -12.95 9.12
C PHE A 266 52.23 -13.27 8.89
N SER A 267 52.75 -14.26 9.63
CA SER A 267 54.13 -14.73 9.50
C SER A 267 54.41 -15.34 8.13
N LYS A 268 53.50 -16.21 7.66
CA LYS A 268 53.63 -16.90 6.36
C LYS A 268 53.70 -15.94 5.18
N PHE A 269 52.92 -14.86 5.21
CA PHE A 269 52.90 -13.85 4.14
C PHE A 269 53.82 -12.64 4.43
N ARG A 270 54.59 -12.68 5.52
CA ARG A 270 55.52 -11.62 5.96
C ARG A 270 54.83 -10.26 6.16
N LEU A 271 53.59 -10.27 6.64
CA LEU A 271 52.79 -9.05 6.82
C LEU A 271 53.23 -8.28 8.06
N GLN A 272 53.37 -6.97 7.93
CA GLN A 272 53.55 -6.05 9.06
C GLN A 272 52.18 -5.72 9.65
N VAL A 273 51.92 -6.17 10.87
CA VAL A 273 50.63 -5.95 11.54
C VAL A 273 50.79 -4.92 12.64
N ILE A 274 49.97 -3.86 12.59
CA ILE A 274 49.90 -2.84 13.63
C ILE A 274 48.52 -2.89 14.27
N VAL A 275 48.49 -3.02 15.59
CA VAL A 275 47.27 -3.11 16.37
C VAL A 275 47.21 -1.90 17.29
N ASP A 276 46.17 -1.08 17.13
CA ASP A 276 45.91 0.10 17.93
C ASP A 276 44.46 0.05 18.45
N ILE A 277 44.28 -0.71 19.53
CA ILE A 277 42.98 -0.91 20.18
C ILE A 277 42.97 -0.09 21.47
N SER A 278 42.05 0.87 21.56
CA SER A 278 41.86 1.65 22.78
C SER A 278 41.48 0.73 23.95
N ARG A 279 42.09 0.94 25.12
CA ARG A 279 41.81 0.14 26.33
C ARG A 279 40.46 0.42 26.99
N ALA A 280 39.80 1.51 26.60
CA ALA A 280 38.54 1.96 27.19
C ALA A 280 37.46 2.07 26.11
N LEU A 281 37.10 0.93 25.51
CA LEU A 281 35.95 0.83 24.61
C LEU A 281 34.67 0.59 25.43
N PRO A 282 33.53 1.19 25.05
CA PRO A 282 32.23 0.87 25.65
C PRO A 282 31.85 -0.59 25.35
N ILE A 283 30.89 -1.11 26.10
CA ILE A 283 30.31 -2.43 25.82
C ILE A 283 29.27 -2.29 24.71
N ILE A 284 29.28 -3.24 23.77
CA ILE A 284 28.26 -3.38 22.73
C ILE A 284 27.24 -4.43 23.19
N ARG A 285 25.96 -4.25 22.84
CA ARG A 285 24.93 -5.27 23.03
C ARG A 285 24.81 -6.09 21.76
N GLY A 286 25.02 -7.40 21.83
CA GLY A 286 24.98 -8.22 20.63
C GLY A 286 25.49 -9.64 20.79
N SER A 287 25.72 -10.28 19.65
CA SER A 287 26.32 -11.61 19.56
C SER A 287 27.83 -11.50 19.35
N GLN A 288 28.59 -12.00 20.32
CA GLN A 288 30.04 -12.11 20.20
C GLN A 288 30.46 -12.92 18.97
N ASP A 289 29.80 -14.03 18.68
CA ASP A 289 30.13 -14.92 17.56
C ASP A 289 29.92 -14.24 16.20
N PHE A 290 28.86 -13.44 16.06
CA PHE A 290 28.60 -12.70 14.83
C PHE A 290 29.61 -11.58 14.61
N LEU A 291 29.93 -10.82 15.67
CA LEU A 291 30.95 -9.77 15.59
C LEU A 291 32.34 -10.37 15.32
N ALA A 292 32.66 -11.50 15.94
CA ALA A 292 33.87 -12.26 15.63
C ALA A 292 33.92 -12.68 14.15
N ASP A 293 32.81 -13.16 13.57
CA ASP A 293 32.75 -13.51 12.14
C ASP A 293 32.96 -12.29 11.22
N VAL A 294 32.40 -11.13 11.58
CA VAL A 294 32.64 -9.87 10.86
C VAL A 294 34.13 -9.56 10.83
N PHE A 295 34.78 -9.49 12.00
CA PHE A 295 36.19 -9.10 12.08
C PHE A 295 37.11 -10.14 11.44
N ARG A 296 36.83 -11.43 11.62
CA ARG A 296 37.56 -12.51 10.96
C ARG A 296 37.58 -12.34 9.45
N ARG A 297 36.42 -12.08 8.84
CA ARG A 297 36.30 -11.90 7.38
C ARG A 297 37.02 -10.65 6.89
N LEU A 298 36.95 -9.55 7.64
CA LEU A 298 37.66 -8.32 7.26
C LEU A 298 39.18 -8.50 7.36
N ILE A 299 39.67 -9.15 8.41
CA ILE A 299 41.10 -9.48 8.58
C ILE A 299 41.55 -10.47 7.49
N ASP A 300 40.78 -11.51 7.22
CA ASP A 300 41.06 -12.51 6.18
C ASP A 300 41.15 -11.85 4.79
N ASN A 301 40.22 -10.94 4.46
CA ASN A 301 40.29 -10.13 3.25
C ASN A 301 41.58 -9.29 3.19
N ALA A 302 41.93 -8.61 4.29
CA ALA A 302 43.12 -7.78 4.37
C ALA A 302 44.42 -8.59 4.21
N ILE A 303 44.43 -9.88 4.56
CA ILE A 303 45.55 -10.82 4.32
C ILE A 303 45.55 -11.28 2.86
N HIS A 304 44.40 -11.75 2.37
CA HIS A 304 44.29 -12.41 1.07
C HIS A 304 44.53 -11.46 -0.11
N TYR A 305 44.03 -10.23 -0.03
CA TYR A 305 44.19 -9.21 -1.08
C TYR A 305 45.41 -8.30 -0.86
N ASN A 306 46.26 -8.64 0.12
CA ASN A 306 47.52 -7.96 0.32
C ASN A 306 48.61 -8.42 -0.65
N LYS A 307 49.69 -7.65 -0.66
CA LYS A 307 50.98 -8.06 -1.24
C LYS A 307 51.83 -8.75 -0.17
N ASP A 308 52.66 -9.71 -0.60
CA ASP A 308 53.65 -10.32 0.30
C ASP A 308 54.58 -9.22 0.86
N GLY A 309 54.83 -9.20 2.17
CA GLY A 309 55.58 -8.11 2.80
C GLY A 309 54.77 -6.82 3.04
N GLY A 310 53.46 -6.84 2.78
CA GLY A 310 52.54 -5.73 2.97
C GLY A 310 52.28 -5.37 4.44
N ARG A 311 51.38 -4.42 4.65
CA ARG A 311 51.00 -3.88 5.97
C ARG A 311 49.49 -4.02 6.16
N ILE A 312 49.11 -4.42 7.37
CA ILE A 312 47.73 -4.40 7.86
C ILE A 312 47.72 -3.62 9.16
N GLU A 313 46.76 -2.74 9.32
CA GLU A 313 46.55 -1.96 10.52
C GLU A 313 45.12 -2.16 11.02
N ILE A 314 44.98 -2.57 12.27
CA ILE A 314 43.70 -2.82 12.93
C ILE A 314 43.56 -1.82 14.05
N ARG A 315 42.55 -0.95 13.96
CA ARG A 315 42.29 0.10 14.94
C ARG A 315 40.91 -0.07 15.55
N ALA A 316 40.78 0.22 16.84
CA ALA A 316 39.48 0.32 17.48
C ALA A 316 39.46 1.49 18.47
N LYS A 317 38.51 2.41 18.28
CA LYS A 317 38.37 3.62 19.10
C LYS A 317 36.90 3.97 19.34
N THR A 318 36.65 4.74 20.39
CA THR A 318 35.36 5.38 20.60
C THR A 318 35.09 6.40 19.51
N ALA A 319 33.89 6.39 18.94
CA ALA A 319 33.48 7.32 17.88
C ALA A 319 31.99 7.65 18.03
N GLU A 320 31.58 8.80 17.51
CA GLU A 320 30.18 9.22 17.48
C GLU A 320 29.69 9.29 16.02
N THR A 321 28.54 8.68 15.74
CA THR A 321 27.90 8.72 14.42
C THR A 321 26.44 9.11 14.61
N ASN A 322 25.95 10.10 13.86
CA ASN A 322 24.56 10.58 13.93
C ASN A 322 24.08 10.91 15.36
N GLY A 323 24.94 11.49 16.20
CA GLY A 323 24.59 11.84 17.57
C GLY A 323 24.59 10.66 18.56
N LYS A 324 25.05 9.48 18.14
CA LYS A 324 25.11 8.27 18.99
C LYS A 324 26.56 7.87 19.28
N PRO A 325 26.93 7.66 20.55
CA PRO A 325 28.25 7.13 20.90
C PRO A 325 28.36 5.67 20.50
N GLY A 326 29.56 5.24 20.14
CA GLY A 326 29.83 3.88 19.71
C GLY A 326 31.32 3.59 19.56
N ILE A 327 31.62 2.50 18.87
CA ILE A 327 32.97 2.05 18.56
C ILE A 327 33.13 2.06 17.04
N GLN A 328 34.22 2.66 16.57
CA GLN A 328 34.69 2.50 15.21
C GLN A 328 35.87 1.53 15.20
N VAL A 329 35.70 0.43 14.49
CA VAL A 329 36.74 -0.55 14.17
C VAL A 329 37.17 -0.34 12.72
N GLU A 330 38.47 -0.23 12.48
CA GLU A 330 39.05 -0.06 11.15
C GLU A 330 40.02 -1.20 10.85
N VAL A 331 39.87 -1.83 9.69
CA VAL A 331 40.83 -2.79 9.13
C VAL A 331 41.38 -2.19 7.84
N ILE A 332 42.65 -1.80 7.88
CA ILE A 332 43.32 -1.04 6.82
C ILE A 332 44.46 -1.87 6.24
N ASP A 333 44.47 -2.08 4.93
CA ASP A 333 45.52 -2.78 4.20
C ASP A 333 46.19 -1.85 3.17
N ASN A 334 47.44 -2.15 2.80
CA ASN A 334 48.14 -1.49 1.68
C ASN A 334 48.29 -2.42 0.45
N GLY A 335 47.30 -3.30 0.28
CA GLY A 335 47.24 -4.33 -0.73
C GLY A 335 46.86 -3.82 -2.11
N LYS A 336 46.17 -4.66 -2.88
CA LYS A 336 45.83 -4.39 -4.27
C LYS A 336 44.82 -3.27 -4.47
N GLY A 337 44.03 -2.95 -3.44
CA GLY A 337 42.91 -2.01 -3.55
C GLY A 337 41.77 -2.53 -4.45
N ILE A 338 40.66 -1.80 -4.43
CA ILE A 338 39.40 -2.15 -5.11
C ILE A 338 39.15 -1.11 -6.20
N PRO A 339 38.89 -1.53 -7.46
CA PRO A 339 38.50 -0.62 -8.52
C PRO A 339 37.23 0.19 -8.16
N PRO A 340 37.17 1.50 -8.47
CA PRO A 340 36.02 2.34 -8.14
C PRO A 340 34.68 1.83 -8.68
N ALA A 341 34.69 1.18 -9.84
CA ALA A 341 33.49 0.57 -10.44
C ALA A 341 32.90 -0.57 -9.60
N LEU A 342 33.70 -1.22 -8.76
CA LEU A 342 33.26 -2.35 -7.95
C LEU A 342 32.78 -1.91 -6.55
N LEU A 343 33.26 -0.77 -6.04
CA LEU A 343 32.95 -0.25 -4.71
C LEU A 343 31.44 -0.22 -4.37
N PRO A 344 30.52 0.18 -5.28
CA PRO A 344 29.09 0.17 -4.99
C PRO A 344 28.52 -1.23 -4.74
N HIS A 345 29.16 -2.26 -5.29
CA HIS A 345 28.63 -3.62 -5.37
C HIS A 345 29.32 -4.60 -4.42
N ILE A 346 30.38 -4.22 -3.70
CA ILE A 346 31.18 -5.19 -2.91
C ILE A 346 30.42 -5.81 -1.73
N PHE A 347 29.31 -5.20 -1.32
CA PHE A 347 28.44 -5.71 -0.26
C PHE A 347 27.19 -6.44 -0.82
N GLU A 348 27.06 -6.59 -2.14
CA GLU A 348 26.00 -7.37 -2.75
C GLU A 348 26.29 -8.88 -2.67
N ARG A 349 25.23 -9.69 -2.53
CA ARG A 349 25.37 -11.15 -2.49
C ARG A 349 25.79 -11.67 -3.86
N PHE A 350 26.72 -12.62 -3.89
CA PHE A 350 27.27 -13.24 -5.11
C PHE A 350 28.09 -12.28 -5.98
N GLY A 351 28.62 -11.20 -5.38
CA GLY A 351 29.58 -10.32 -6.04
C GLY A 351 30.93 -11.02 -6.24
N GLU A 352 31.01 -11.97 -7.19
CA GLU A 352 32.28 -12.43 -7.74
C GLU A 352 32.65 -11.53 -8.91
N PHE A 353 33.57 -10.59 -8.69
CA PHE A 353 34.10 -9.74 -9.75
C PHE A 353 35.11 -10.53 -10.58
N ARG A 354 34.57 -11.28 -11.56
CA ARG A 354 35.33 -12.15 -12.47
C ARG A 354 36.22 -11.38 -13.45
N ASP A 355 36.12 -10.05 -13.50
CA ASP A 355 36.74 -9.22 -14.55
C ASP A 355 38.04 -8.48 -14.15
N ILE A 356 38.69 -8.87 -13.04
CA ILE A 356 40.09 -8.48 -12.84
C ILE A 356 40.97 -9.58 -13.43
N GLU A 357 41.11 -9.56 -14.76
CA GLU A 357 42.26 -10.15 -15.43
C GLU A 357 43.53 -9.62 -14.74
N HIS A 358 44.21 -10.50 -14.00
CA HIS A 358 45.65 -10.58 -13.76
C HIS A 358 45.92 -11.26 -12.39
N HIS A 359 46.31 -12.52 -12.49
CA HIS A 359 47.20 -13.25 -11.57
C HIS A 359 47.14 -12.87 -10.08
N SER A 360 46.27 -13.56 -9.35
CA SER A 360 46.72 -14.20 -8.11
C SER A 360 46.00 -15.53 -7.94
N SER A 361 46.77 -16.61 -7.92
CA SER A 361 46.37 -17.99 -7.61
C SER A 361 45.84 -18.18 -6.17
N ARG A 362 45.42 -17.10 -5.50
CA ARG A 362 44.88 -17.08 -4.14
C ARG A 362 43.38 -16.76 -4.22
N GLN A 363 42.60 -17.82 -4.39
CA GLN A 363 41.22 -18.03 -3.89
C GLN A 363 40.16 -16.96 -4.20
N SER A 364 39.31 -17.26 -5.20
CA SER A 364 37.95 -16.70 -5.31
C SER A 364 37.06 -17.33 -4.23
N GLY A 365 36.53 -16.52 -3.31
CA GLY A 365 35.42 -16.88 -2.43
C GLY A 365 34.08 -16.63 -3.14
N LEU A 366 32.97 -17.23 -2.65
CA LEU A 366 31.63 -17.15 -3.27
C LEU A 366 31.01 -15.74 -3.39
N GLY A 367 31.75 -14.67 -3.07
CA GLY A 367 31.22 -13.29 -3.06
C GLY A 367 30.16 -13.05 -1.97
N LEU A 368 30.15 -13.87 -0.92
CA LEU A 368 29.13 -13.81 0.15
C LEU A 368 29.65 -13.12 1.43
N GLY A 369 30.98 -13.11 1.64
CA GLY A 369 31.55 -12.70 2.92
C GLY A 369 31.24 -11.26 3.32
N LEU A 370 31.43 -10.29 2.42
CA LEU A 370 31.16 -8.87 2.72
C LEU A 370 29.66 -8.59 2.84
N ALA A 371 28.81 -9.26 2.07
CA ALA A 371 27.36 -9.17 2.21
C ALA A 371 26.88 -9.67 3.58
N ILE A 372 27.47 -10.78 4.07
CA ILE A 372 27.26 -11.28 5.43
C ILE A 372 27.75 -10.25 6.45
N CYS A 373 28.95 -9.68 6.28
CA CYS A 373 29.46 -8.64 7.19
C CYS A 373 28.49 -7.47 7.32
N ARG A 374 28.00 -6.91 6.20
CA ARG A 374 27.04 -5.81 6.22
C ARG A 374 25.79 -6.18 7.00
N HIS A 375 25.20 -7.33 6.71
CA HIS A 375 23.98 -7.74 7.39
C HIS A 375 24.20 -7.97 8.90
N LEU A 376 25.30 -8.60 9.30
CA LEU A 376 25.63 -8.81 10.72
C LEU A 376 25.86 -7.48 11.45
N VAL A 377 26.51 -6.50 10.80
CA VAL A 377 26.70 -5.16 11.37
C VAL A 377 25.37 -4.39 11.47
N GLU A 378 24.53 -4.45 10.45
CA GLU A 378 23.18 -3.86 10.45
C GLU A 378 22.28 -4.47 11.54
N MET A 379 22.41 -5.78 11.80
CA MET A 379 21.73 -6.46 12.92
C MET A 379 22.13 -5.89 14.28
N HIS A 380 23.36 -5.41 14.42
CA HIS A 380 23.85 -4.70 15.61
C HIS A 380 23.55 -3.20 15.58
N HIS A 381 22.67 -2.75 14.68
CA HIS A 381 22.36 -1.33 14.44
C HIS A 381 23.58 -0.47 14.08
N GLY A 382 24.63 -1.12 13.59
CA GLY A 382 25.86 -0.49 13.13
C GLY A 382 25.82 -0.15 11.65
N ASP A 383 26.97 0.32 11.16
CA ASP A 383 27.20 0.57 9.74
C ASP A 383 28.59 0.07 9.32
N ILE A 384 28.71 -0.38 8.06
CA ILE A 384 29.98 -0.79 7.46
C ILE A 384 30.23 -0.02 6.17
N THR A 385 31.40 0.60 6.10
CA THR A 385 31.85 1.39 4.96
C THR A 385 33.22 0.95 4.49
N VAL A 386 33.56 1.32 3.26
CA VAL A 386 34.85 1.01 2.65
C VAL A 386 35.37 2.23 1.91
N GLU A 387 36.65 2.50 2.08
CA GLU A 387 37.41 3.39 1.20
C GLU A 387 38.54 2.59 0.58
N SER A 388 38.70 2.66 -0.74
CA SER A 388 39.76 1.92 -1.41
C SER A 388 40.20 2.63 -2.67
N GLU A 389 41.48 2.50 -2.98
CA GLU A 389 42.05 2.97 -4.22
C GLU A 389 42.92 1.86 -4.82
N LEU A 390 42.67 1.56 -6.10
CA LEU A 390 43.41 0.53 -6.83
C LEU A 390 44.92 0.78 -6.77
N GLY A 391 45.67 -0.21 -6.31
CA GLY A 391 47.12 -0.18 -6.11
C GLY A 391 47.60 0.44 -4.79
N LYS A 392 46.72 1.08 -4.00
CA LYS A 392 47.09 1.69 -2.71
C LYS A 392 46.62 0.90 -1.49
N GLY A 393 45.52 0.15 -1.62
CA GLY A 393 44.94 -0.66 -0.55
C GLY A 393 43.51 -0.25 -0.21
N SER A 394 42.99 -0.79 0.90
CA SER A 394 41.61 -0.57 1.33
C SER A 394 41.53 -0.30 2.83
N ALA A 395 40.48 0.41 3.24
CA ALA A 395 40.12 0.66 4.62
C ALA A 395 38.66 0.32 4.82
N PHE A 396 38.40 -0.80 5.49
CA PHE A 396 37.06 -1.17 5.93
C PHE A 396 36.81 -0.57 7.32
N ARG A 397 35.67 0.08 7.50
CA ARG A 397 35.27 0.68 8.77
C ARG A 397 33.93 0.13 9.21
N VAL A 398 33.89 -0.40 10.41
CA VAL A 398 32.68 -0.87 11.08
C VAL A 398 32.41 0.07 12.24
N TRP A 399 31.23 0.67 12.27
CA TRP A 399 30.74 1.44 13.41
C TRP A 399 29.66 0.63 14.13
N LEU A 400 29.76 0.52 15.45
CA LEU A 400 28.80 -0.18 16.31
C LEU A 400 28.32 0.78 17.42
N PRO A 401 27.00 0.94 17.64
CA PRO A 401 26.48 1.79 18.71
C PRO A 401 26.78 1.20 20.09
N ALA A 402 27.17 2.03 21.03
CA ALA A 402 27.28 1.64 22.44
C ALA A 402 25.90 1.24 22.98
N GLY A 403 25.85 0.17 23.78
CA GLY A 403 24.60 -0.42 24.26
C GLY A 403 24.23 -0.12 25.70
#